data_AF-A0A381ED71-F1
#
_entry.id   AF-A0A381ED71-F1
#
_cell.length_a   1.000
_cell.length_b   1.000
_cell.length_c   1.000
_cell.angle_alpha   90.00
_cell.angle_beta   90.00
_cell.angle_gamma   90.00
#
_symmetry.space_group_name_H-M   'P 1'
#
loop_
_entity.id
_entity.type
_entity.pdbx_description
1 polymer ?
#
loop_
_entity_poly.entity_id
_entity_poly.type
_entity_poly.pdbx_seq_one_letter_code
_entity_poly.pdbx_strand_id
1 'polypeptide(L)'
;MSVAICPHCAAVQRQPAEAGSVVQCEACHKSFTVGEPVNPAVAQPPVSAPAAPVEHIPTGYGGGILIAKIVSAIGWLFAAAGIFIMLSSIGARYGTAMLVFFYGAGTLLTGMMTVLLAQTCQAVMRNTDYTRTLLERNQHR
;
A
#
# COMPACT_ATOMS: atom_id res chain seq x y z
N MET A 1 -37.00 -20.44 10.40
CA MET A 1 -36.08 -20.40 9.24
C MET A 1 -34.68 -20.18 9.79
N SER A 2 -33.89 -21.24 9.93
CA SER A 2 -32.53 -21.16 10.45
C SER A 2 -31.63 -20.54 9.38
N VAL A 3 -31.12 -19.34 9.67
CA VAL A 3 -30.20 -18.63 8.79
C VAL A 3 -28.78 -19.12 9.13
N ALA A 4 -28.10 -19.76 8.18
CA ALA A 4 -26.73 -20.21 8.35
C ALA A 4 -25.76 -19.11 7.88
N ILE A 5 -24.74 -18.80 8.70
CA ILE A 5 -23.70 -17.83 8.36
C ILE A 5 -22.44 -18.61 7.98
N CYS A 6 -21.86 -18.31 6.82
CA CYS A 6 -20.63 -18.98 6.39
C CYS A 6 -19.44 -18.56 7.28
N PRO A 7 -18.70 -19.49 7.89
CA PRO A 7 -17.57 -19.18 8.77
C PRO A 7 -16.36 -18.57 8.02
N HIS A 8 -16.29 -18.71 6.70
CA HIS A 8 -15.15 -18.25 5.91
C HIS A 8 -15.30 -16.84 5.35
N CYS A 9 -16.53 -16.39 5.10
CA CYS A 9 -16.79 -15.10 4.44
C CYS A 9 -17.91 -14.30 5.09
N ALA A 10 -18.49 -14.79 6.19
CA ALA A 10 -19.61 -14.19 6.91
C ALA A 10 -20.86 -13.91 6.06
N ALA A 11 -20.95 -14.50 4.85
CA ALA A 11 -22.11 -14.36 3.99
C ALA A 11 -23.32 -15.10 4.58
N VAL A 12 -24.46 -14.43 4.59
CA VAL A 12 -25.73 -14.96 5.07
C VAL A 12 -26.31 -15.90 4.02
N GLN A 13 -26.37 -17.19 4.32
CA GLN A 13 -26.95 -18.20 3.43
C GLN A 13 -28.45 -18.32 3.70
N ARG A 14 -29.27 -18.22 2.63
CA ARG A 14 -30.74 -18.32 2.69
C ARG A 14 -31.27 -19.73 2.47
N GLN A 15 -30.39 -20.71 2.24
CA GLN A 15 -30.81 -22.09 2.01
C GLN A 15 -31.29 -22.75 3.32
N PRO A 16 -32.46 -23.41 3.33
CA PRO A 16 -32.92 -24.18 4.47
C PRO A 16 -32.06 -25.44 4.60
N ALA A 17 -31.12 -25.44 5.54
CA ALA A 17 -30.22 -26.57 5.77
C ALA A 17 -30.49 -27.19 7.15
N GLU A 18 -30.69 -28.51 7.18
CA GLU A 18 -30.80 -29.28 8.42
C GLU A 18 -29.44 -29.37 9.13
N ALA A 19 -29.46 -29.37 10.46
CA ALA A 19 -28.26 -29.48 11.27
C ALA A 19 -27.50 -30.78 10.94
N GLY A 20 -26.22 -30.66 10.59
CA GLY A 20 -25.35 -31.76 10.17
C GLY A 20 -25.11 -31.87 8.66
N SER A 21 -25.79 -31.07 7.83
CA SER A 21 -25.58 -31.06 6.38
C SER A 21 -24.34 -30.23 5.97
N VAL A 22 -23.64 -30.70 4.94
CA VAL A 22 -22.51 -29.99 4.31
C VAL A 22 -23.07 -29.08 3.21
N VAL A 23 -23.05 -27.77 3.45
CA VAL A 23 -23.58 -26.77 2.51
C VAL A 23 -22.43 -26.03 1.83
N GLN A 24 -22.52 -25.84 0.52
CA GLN A 24 -21.55 -25.04 -0.23
C GLN A 24 -22.00 -23.58 -0.26
N CYS A 25 -21.11 -22.68 0.19
CA CYS A 25 -21.39 -21.25 0.23
C CYS A 25 -21.53 -20.66 -1.18
N GLU A 26 -22.64 -20.00 -1.49
CA GLU A 26 -22.85 -19.35 -2.80
C GLU A 26 -21.85 -18.21 -3.07
N ALA A 27 -21.29 -17.58 -2.02
CA ALA A 27 -20.38 -16.44 -2.18
C ALA A 27 -18.90 -16.83 -2.33
N CYS A 28 -18.43 -17.84 -1.58
CA CYS A 28 -17.03 -18.25 -1.59
C CYS A 28 -16.79 -19.66 -2.15
N HIS A 29 -17.88 -20.35 -2.53
CA HIS A 29 -17.91 -21.71 -3.07
C HIS A 29 -17.21 -22.79 -2.22
N LYS A 30 -16.96 -22.49 -0.93
CA LYS A 30 -16.41 -23.44 0.04
C LYS A 30 -17.53 -24.15 0.80
N SER A 31 -17.35 -25.44 1.04
CA SER A 31 -18.26 -26.26 1.84
C SER A 31 -18.02 -26.10 3.34
N PHE A 32 -19.08 -26.06 4.14
CA PHE A 32 -19.03 -26.03 5.61
C PHE A 32 -20.21 -26.81 6.23
N THR A 33 -20.03 -27.34 7.44
CA THR A 33 -21.04 -28.12 8.17
C THR A 33 -21.87 -27.21 9.08
N VAL A 34 -23.20 -27.33 9.03
CA VAL A 34 -24.12 -26.53 9.85
C VAL A 34 -24.37 -27.24 11.18
N GLY A 35 -23.82 -26.75 12.30
CA GLY A 35 -24.18 -27.28 13.63
C GLY A 35 -23.11 -27.27 14.73
N GLU A 36 -21.85 -26.94 14.44
CA GLU A 36 -20.84 -26.83 15.50
C GLU A 36 -20.93 -25.45 16.19
N PRO A 37 -21.18 -25.36 17.50
CA PRO A 37 -21.18 -24.08 18.21
C PRO A 37 -19.76 -23.51 18.22
N VAL A 38 -19.55 -22.46 17.43
CA VAL A 38 -18.28 -21.72 17.43
C VAL A 38 -18.16 -20.98 18.76
N ASN A 39 -17.26 -21.47 19.61
CA ASN A 39 -16.83 -20.78 20.82
C ASN A 39 -16.40 -19.34 20.46
N PRO A 40 -17.08 -18.29 20.96
CA PRO A 40 -16.81 -16.91 20.57
C PRO A 40 -15.44 -16.38 21.02
N ALA A 41 -14.61 -17.19 21.68
CA ALA A 41 -13.25 -16.82 22.10
C ALA A 41 -12.21 -16.75 20.96
N VAL A 42 -12.54 -17.11 19.72
CA VAL A 42 -11.58 -17.14 18.58
C VAL A 42 -11.97 -16.20 17.43
N ALA A 43 -12.80 -15.18 17.69
CA ALA A 43 -13.24 -14.21 16.69
C ALA A 43 -12.90 -12.75 17.03
N GLN A 44 -11.75 -12.52 17.67
CA GLN A 44 -11.05 -11.26 17.49
C GLN A 44 -9.89 -11.52 16.52
N PRO A 45 -9.93 -11.02 15.27
CA PRO A 45 -8.68 -10.76 14.57
C PRO A 45 -7.83 -9.92 15.53
N PRO A 46 -6.52 -10.20 15.70
CA PRO A 46 -5.70 -9.40 16.58
C PRO A 46 -5.90 -7.94 16.17
N VAL A 47 -6.51 -7.16 17.08
CA VAL A 47 -6.54 -5.70 16.99
C VAL A 47 -5.12 -5.34 16.63
N SER A 48 -4.96 -4.67 15.49
CA SER A 48 -3.66 -4.25 14.98
C SER A 48 -2.88 -3.64 16.13
N ALA A 49 -1.99 -4.44 16.73
CA ALA A 49 -0.99 -3.91 17.62
C ALA A 49 -0.30 -2.84 16.78
N PRO A 50 -0.11 -1.60 17.29
CA PRO A 50 0.77 -0.67 16.61
C PRO A 50 2.04 -1.46 16.32
N ALA A 51 2.38 -1.59 15.03
CA ALA A 51 3.52 -2.37 14.61
C ALA A 51 4.66 -1.94 15.53
N ALA A 52 5.19 -2.90 16.31
CA ALA A 52 6.34 -2.64 17.15
C ALA A 52 7.33 -1.90 16.25
N PRO A 53 7.85 -0.73 16.66
CA PRO A 53 8.80 0.00 15.84
C PRO A 53 9.89 -1.01 15.52
N VAL A 54 10.00 -1.38 14.24
CA VAL A 54 11.05 -2.27 13.76
C VAL A 54 12.31 -1.55 14.17
N GLU A 55 12.96 -2.09 15.21
CA GLU A 55 14.24 -1.57 15.67
C GLU A 55 15.10 -1.40 14.44
N HIS A 56 15.67 -0.20 14.29
CA HIS A 56 16.57 0.13 13.20
C HIS A 56 17.77 -0.81 13.33
N ILE A 57 17.65 -2.00 12.74
CA ILE A 57 18.79 -2.86 12.46
C ILE A 57 19.63 -2.00 11.53
N PRO A 58 20.87 -1.66 11.89
CA PRO A 58 21.70 -0.76 11.10
C PRO A 58 22.01 -1.45 9.77
N THR A 59 21.16 -1.21 8.78
CA THR A 59 21.33 -1.81 7.48
C THR A 59 22.37 -1.00 6.72
N GLY A 60 23.32 -1.70 6.08
CA GLY A 60 24.41 -1.07 5.33
C GLY A 60 23.94 -0.15 4.19
N TYR A 61 22.63 -0.10 3.92
CA TYR A 61 21.99 0.70 2.87
C TYR A 61 21.16 1.88 3.40
N GLY A 62 21.16 2.17 4.71
CA GLY A 62 20.45 3.32 5.29
C GLY A 62 20.83 4.67 4.66
N GLY A 63 22.09 4.82 4.23
CA GLY A 63 22.55 5.99 3.49
C GLY A 63 21.90 6.15 2.12
N GLY A 64 21.68 5.05 1.38
CA GLY A 64 20.98 5.08 0.10
C GLY A 64 19.51 5.48 0.25
N ILE A 65 18.84 4.97 1.29
CA ILE A 65 17.46 5.33 1.60
C ILE A 65 17.37 6.82 1.98
N LEU A 66 18.33 7.34 2.74
CA LEU A 66 18.41 8.76 3.08
C LEU A 66 18.54 9.65 1.85
N ILE A 67 19.46 9.31 0.93
CA ILE A 67 19.65 10.05 -0.33
C ILE A 67 18.36 10.03 -1.14
N ALA A 68 17.72 8.88 -1.26
CA ALA A 68 16.46 8.77 -2.00
C ALA A 68 15.34 9.61 -1.36
N LYS A 69 15.31 9.74 -0.02
CA LYS A 69 14.37 10.66 0.66
C LYS A 69 14.66 12.13 0.32
N ILE A 70 15.93 12.52 0.25
CA ILE A 70 16.33 13.89 -0.15
C ILE A 70 15.92 14.17 -1.59
N VAL A 71 16.21 13.24 -2.51
CA VAL A 71 15.82 13.36 -3.93
C VAL A 71 14.29 13.45 -4.07
N SER A 72 13.54 12.68 -3.29
CA SER A 72 12.08 12.78 -3.24
C SER A 72 11.63 14.17 -2.77
N ALA A 73 12.26 14.72 -1.72
CA ALA A 73 11.97 16.08 -1.26
C ALA A 73 12.25 17.13 -2.34
N ILE A 74 13.36 17.01 -3.07
CA ILE A 74 13.67 17.89 -4.21
C ILE A 74 12.60 17.76 -5.31
N GLY A 75 12.18 16.54 -5.65
CA GLY A 75 11.10 16.31 -6.62
C GLY A 75 9.79 17.01 -6.24
N TRP A 76 9.42 16.98 -4.96
CA TRP A 76 8.27 17.71 -4.44
C TRP A 76 8.43 19.24 -4.51
N LEU A 77 9.64 19.77 -4.28
CA LEU A 77 9.92 21.20 -4.47
C LEU A 77 9.74 21.61 -5.93
N PHE A 78 10.22 20.81 -6.89
CA PHE A 78 9.99 21.05 -8.31
C PHE A 78 8.51 20.96 -8.68
N ALA A 79 7.76 20.00 -8.12
CA ALA A 79 6.32 19.90 -8.33
C ALA A 79 5.59 21.15 -7.82
N ALA A 80 5.93 21.61 -6.61
CA ALA A 80 5.36 22.84 -6.03
C ALA A 80 5.70 24.08 -6.86
N ALA A 81 6.95 24.20 -7.34
CA ALA A 81 7.37 25.28 -8.22
C ALA A 81 6.62 25.26 -9.56
N GLY A 82 6.43 24.08 -10.17
CA GLY A 82 5.67 23.92 -11.41
C GLY A 82 4.20 24.33 -11.26
N ILE A 83 3.57 23.97 -10.15
CA ILE A 83 2.21 24.41 -9.78
C ILE A 83 2.19 25.94 -9.65
N PHE A 84 3.13 26.53 -8.90
CA PHE A 84 3.20 27.97 -8.71
C PHE A 84 3.37 28.74 -10.04
N ILE A 85 4.25 28.26 -10.92
CA ILE A 85 4.45 28.82 -12.26
C ILE A 85 3.16 28.73 -13.07
N MET A 86 2.44 27.61 -13.02
CA MET A 86 1.15 27.51 -13.69
C MET A 86 0.10 28.48 -13.13
N LEU A 87 0.00 28.65 -11.81
CA LEU A 87 -0.93 29.62 -11.24
C LEU A 87 -0.59 31.06 -11.67
N SER A 88 0.69 31.38 -11.86
CA SER A 88 1.13 32.70 -12.31
C SER A 88 0.62 33.05 -13.73
N SER A 89 0.25 32.06 -14.55
CA SER A 89 -0.25 32.31 -15.91
C SER A 89 -1.67 32.87 -15.95
N ILE A 90 -2.43 32.82 -14.85
CA ILE A 90 -3.83 33.30 -14.77
C ILE A 90 -3.94 34.82 -15.00
N GLY A 91 -2.90 35.58 -14.66
CA GLY A 91 -2.84 37.04 -14.85
C GLY A 91 -2.07 37.49 -16.11
N ALA A 92 -1.55 36.56 -16.91
CA ALA A 92 -0.67 36.88 -18.04
C ALA A 92 -1.46 37.13 -19.34
N ARG A 93 -0.89 37.94 -20.25
CA ARG A 93 -1.47 38.15 -21.59
C ARG A 93 -1.50 36.81 -22.34
N TYR A 94 -2.56 36.53 -23.10
CA TYR A 94 -2.84 35.21 -23.74
C TYR A 94 -1.61 34.53 -24.39
N GLY A 95 -0.79 35.25 -25.16
CA GLY A 95 0.40 34.68 -25.81
C GLY A 95 1.51 34.27 -24.81
N THR A 96 1.73 35.08 -23.78
CA THR A 96 2.70 34.77 -22.70
C THR A 96 2.16 33.74 -21.71
N ALA A 97 0.84 33.72 -21.47
CA ALA A 97 0.20 32.81 -20.55
C ALA A 97 0.38 31.35 -20.98
N MET A 98 0.23 31.06 -22.28
CA MET A 98 0.39 29.71 -22.82
C MET A 98 1.82 29.19 -22.61
N LEU A 99 2.84 30.00 -22.89
CA LEU A 99 4.25 29.62 -22.70
C LEU A 99 4.58 29.35 -21.23
N VAL A 100 4.13 30.23 -20.32
CA VAL A 100 4.33 30.08 -18.87
C VAL A 100 3.63 28.82 -18.36
N PHE A 101 2.42 28.54 -18.85
CA PHE A 101 1.67 27.34 -18.48
C PHE A 101 2.42 26.06 -18.90
N PHE A 102 2.85 25.94 -20.16
CA PHE A 102 3.60 24.76 -20.62
C PHE A 102 4.94 24.58 -19.90
N TYR A 103 5.63 25.68 -19.59
CA TYR A 103 6.85 25.63 -18.80
C TYR A 103 6.58 25.13 -17.37
N GLY A 104 5.51 25.60 -16.73
CA GLY A 104 5.03 25.06 -15.45
C GLY A 104 4.68 23.57 -15.52
N ALA A 105 4.06 23.13 -16.63
CA ALA A 105 3.68 21.74 -16.85
C ALA A 105 4.91 20.84 -16.94
N GLY A 106 5.91 21.28 -17.72
CA GLY A 106 7.19 20.59 -17.85
C GLY A 106 7.89 20.46 -16.50
N THR A 107 7.95 21.56 -15.74
CA THR A 107 8.57 21.57 -14.40
C THR A 107 7.86 20.60 -13.43
N LEU A 108 6.53 20.58 -13.46
CA LEU A 108 5.72 19.67 -12.65
C LEU A 108 5.96 18.21 -13.05
N LEU A 109 5.97 17.91 -14.35
CA LEU A 109 6.24 16.57 -14.87
C LEU A 109 7.64 16.09 -14.44
N THR A 110 8.66 16.95 -14.56
CA THR A 110 10.02 16.65 -14.10
C THR A 110 10.05 16.40 -12.58
N GLY A 111 9.33 17.19 -11.79
CA GLY A 111 9.21 16.97 -10.34
C GLY A 111 8.59 15.62 -10.01
N MET A 112 7.46 15.28 -10.64
CA MET A 112 6.76 14.00 -10.42
C MET A 112 7.59 12.79 -10.86
N MET A 113 8.28 12.89 -12.00
CA MET A 113 9.18 11.82 -12.47
C MET A 113 10.35 11.62 -11.50
N THR A 114 10.88 12.69 -10.92
CA THR A 114 11.93 12.62 -9.90
C THR A 114 11.44 11.93 -8.63
N VAL A 115 10.22 12.23 -8.18
CA VAL A 115 9.59 11.55 -7.03
C VAL A 115 9.39 10.06 -7.31
N LEU A 116 8.89 9.71 -8.49
CA LEU A 116 8.71 8.31 -8.90
C LEU A 116 10.05 7.56 -8.91
N LEU A 117 11.11 8.15 -9.48
CA LEU A 117 12.45 7.57 -9.47
C LEU A 117 12.97 7.37 -8.04
N ALA A 118 12.75 8.34 -7.15
CA ALA A 118 13.15 8.21 -5.76
C ALA A 118 12.42 7.07 -5.04
N GLN A 119 11.11 6.91 -5.29
CA GLN A 119 10.31 5.84 -4.69
C GLN A 119 10.72 4.45 -5.21
N THR A 120 11.01 4.32 -6.52
CA THR A 120 11.49 3.06 -7.08
C THR A 120 12.87 2.70 -6.54
N CYS A 121 13.78 3.68 -6.40
CA CYS A 121 15.07 3.47 -5.75
C CYS A 121 14.91 2.98 -4.29
N GLN A 122 14.01 3.58 -3.52
CA GLN A 122 13.73 3.14 -2.14
C GLN A 122 13.20 1.70 -2.09
N ALA A 123 12.29 1.33 -3.01
CA ALA A 123 11.73 -0.01 -3.08
C ALA A 123 12.81 -1.05 -3.42
N VAL A 124 13.69 -0.75 -4.37
CA VAL A 124 14.81 -1.62 -4.75
C VAL A 124 15.77 -1.81 -3.59
N MET A 125 16.18 -0.73 -2.91
CA MET A 125 17.10 -0.82 -1.77
C MET A 125 16.53 -1.66 -0.64
N ARG A 126 15.23 -1.52 -0.33
CA ARG A 126 14.57 -2.36 0.69
C ARG A 126 14.55 -3.83 0.29
N ASN A 127 14.29 -4.14 -0.99
CA ASN A 127 14.32 -5.52 -1.47
C ASN A 127 15.72 -6.13 -1.33
N THR A 128 16.78 -5.39 -1.70
CA THR A 128 18.16 -5.84 -1.54
C THR A 128 18.50 -6.14 -0.08
N ASP A 129 18.05 -5.28 0.83
CA ASP A 129 18.24 -5.44 2.27
C ASP A 129 17.54 -6.69 2.83
N TYR A 130 16.29 -6.93 2.41
CA TYR A 130 15.56 -8.15 2.74
C TYR A 130 16.23 -9.40 2.19
N THR A 131 16.75 -9.38 0.96
CA THR A 131 17.48 -10.52 0.39
C THR A 131 18.74 -10.81 1.19
N ARG A 132 19.49 -9.78 1.59
CA ARG A 132 20.69 -9.95 2.41
C ARG A 132 20.38 -10.61 3.76
N THR A 133 19.38 -10.13 4.47
CA THR A 133 18.98 -10.69 5.78
C THR A 133 18.45 -12.13 5.67
N LEU A 134 17.87 -12.53 4.53
CA LEU A 134 17.48 -13.92 4.27
C LEU A 134 18.70 -14.81 4.02
N LEU A 135 19.70 -14.32 3.30
CA LEU A 135 20.94 -15.06 3.05
C LEU A 135 21.73 -15.27 4.33
N GLU A 136 21.90 -14.24 5.15
CA GLU A 136 22.58 -14.33 6.44
C GLU A 136 21.90 -15.37 7.35
N ARG A 137 20.56 -15.41 7.39
CA ARG A 137 19.82 -16.42 8.17
C ARG A 137 19.97 -17.86 7.64
N ASN A 138 20.11 -18.03 6.32
CA ASN A 138 20.32 -19.36 5.73
C ASN A 138 21.76 -19.87 5.89
N GLN A 139 22.75 -18.98 6.02
CA GLN A 139 24.14 -19.37 6.28
C GLN A 139 24.39 -19.85 7.71
N HIS A 140 23.50 -19.50 8.65
CA HIS A 140 23.57 -19.90 10.06
C HIS A 140 22.67 -21.10 10.42
N ARG A 141 22.11 -21.80 9.43
CA ARG A 141 21.42 -23.10 9.59
C ARG A 141 22.28 -24.22 9.04
#